data_AF-A0AAD7KF15-F1
#
_entry.id   AF-A0AAD7KF15-F1
#
_cell.length_a   1.000
_cell.length_b   1.000
_cell.length_c   1.000
_cell.angle_alpha   90.00
_cell.angle_beta   90.00
_cell.angle_gamma   90.00
#
_symmetry.space_group_name_H-M   'P 1'
#
loop_
_entity.id
_entity.type
_entity.pdbx_description
1 polymer ?
#
loop_
_entity_poly.entity_id
_entity_poly.type
_entity_poly.pdbx_seq_one_letter_code
_entity_poly.pdbx_strand_id
1 'polypeptide(L)'
;MSADIPLCRSGGLDLDAVKRHWGLETCLPVDPLRWKPFQPRHRDYLSPVAVQVLSYDQGCIKFIEPTVSHQTLMQRQTREVILGFASLIQLVCFRVFEMVCECLEADTPFPRLYRRLRRQVPRISLAWKWEEILNLVILGIWIALAVGSFTGYIQMAPRERARNWARTGSFSL
;
A
#
# COMPACT_ATOMS: atom_id res chain seq x y z
N MET A 1 -11.85 7.03 11.84
CA MET A 1 -11.77 7.78 10.57
C MET A 1 -12.90 8.80 10.57
N SER A 2 -12.65 10.02 10.12
CA SER A 2 -13.68 11.06 9.94
C SER A 2 -13.72 11.45 8.46
N ALA A 3 -14.89 11.84 7.96
CA ALA A 3 -15.06 12.34 6.61
C ALA A 3 -16.13 13.43 6.58
N ASP A 4 -15.91 14.45 5.76
CA ASP A 4 -16.86 15.52 5.54
C ASP A 4 -17.80 15.12 4.40
N ILE A 5 -19.06 14.88 4.72
CA ILE A 5 -20.08 14.48 3.76
C ILE A 5 -21.08 15.64 3.63
N PRO A 6 -21.30 16.17 2.42
CA PRO A 6 -22.20 17.30 2.24
C PRO A 6 -23.64 16.91 2.55
N LEU A 7 -24.35 17.79 3.24
CA LEU A 7 -25.79 17.64 3.48
C LEU A 7 -26.58 17.86 2.19
N CYS A 8 -27.75 17.21 2.10
CA CYS A 8 -28.71 17.51 1.05
C CYS A 8 -29.19 18.96 1.18
N ARG A 9 -29.78 19.52 0.10
CA ARG A 9 -30.33 20.89 0.10
C ARG A 9 -31.38 21.14 1.20
N SER A 10 -32.05 20.09 1.67
CA SER A 10 -33.00 20.14 2.77
C SER A 10 -32.36 20.19 4.16
N GLY A 11 -31.04 20.08 4.26
CA GLY A 11 -30.30 19.98 5.52
C GLY A 11 -30.25 18.57 6.12
N GLY A 12 -30.85 17.57 5.46
CA GLY A 12 -30.74 16.17 5.87
C GLY A 12 -29.49 15.49 5.30
N LEU A 13 -29.24 14.27 5.75
CA LEU A 13 -28.08 13.49 5.35
C LEU A 13 -28.51 12.21 4.63
N ASP A 14 -28.00 12.02 3.42
CA ASP A 14 -28.17 10.81 2.62
C ASP A 14 -27.21 9.71 3.11
N LEU A 15 -27.76 8.63 3.67
CA LEU A 15 -26.97 7.52 4.19
C LEU A 15 -26.39 6.64 3.07
N ASP A 16 -26.95 6.67 1.85
CA ASP A 16 -26.35 6.00 0.69
C ASP A 16 -25.06 6.67 0.26
N ALA A 17 -24.97 8.00 0.38
CA ALA A 17 -23.72 8.72 0.17
C ALA A 17 -22.66 8.32 1.20
N VAL A 18 -23.05 8.19 2.47
CA VAL A 18 -22.17 7.72 3.56
C VAL A 18 -21.67 6.30 3.32
N LYS A 19 -22.58 5.36 3.00
CA LYS A 19 -22.23 3.97 2.68
C LYS A 19 -21.23 3.88 1.53
N ARG A 20 -21.49 4.59 0.43
CA ARG A 20 -20.58 4.60 -0.73
C ARG A 20 -19.23 5.21 -0.41
N HIS A 21 -19.20 6.30 0.37
CA HIS A 21 -17.96 6.98 0.71
C HIS A 21 -17.03 6.10 1.55
N TRP A 22 -17.57 5.36 2.51
CA TRP A 22 -16.77 4.48 3.39
C TRP A 22 -16.73 3.01 2.95
N GLY A 23 -17.42 2.63 1.88
CA GLY A 23 -17.51 1.22 1.45
C GLY A 23 -18.24 0.34 2.46
N LEU A 24 -19.29 0.87 3.10
CA LEU A 24 -20.14 0.15 4.04
C LEU A 24 -21.32 -0.50 3.31
N GLU A 25 -21.67 -1.72 3.73
CA GLU A 25 -22.85 -2.44 3.26
C GLU A 25 -24.10 -1.94 4.01
N THR A 26 -23.97 -1.76 5.32
CA THR A 26 -25.00 -1.17 6.17
C THR A 26 -24.44 -0.03 7.01
N CYS A 27 -25.30 0.92 7.36
CA CYS A 27 -24.88 2.08 8.14
C CYS A 27 -26.03 2.51 9.03
N LEU A 28 -25.80 2.54 10.34
CA LEU A 28 -26.73 3.09 11.32
C LEU A 28 -26.03 4.18 12.13
N PRO A 29 -26.65 5.35 12.29
CA PRO A 29 -26.15 6.37 13.20
C PRO A 29 -26.27 5.90 14.66
N VAL A 30 -25.42 6.42 15.53
CA VAL A 30 -25.45 6.17 16.98
C VAL A 30 -25.95 7.41 17.69
N ASP A 31 -26.95 7.23 18.55
CA ASP A 31 -27.40 8.28 19.47
C ASP A 31 -26.32 8.51 20.54
N PRO A 32 -25.70 9.70 20.61
CA PRO A 32 -24.59 9.96 21.53
C PRO A 32 -25.01 9.98 23.00
N LEU A 33 -26.29 10.22 23.31
CA LEU A 33 -26.80 10.23 24.68
C LEU A 33 -27.10 8.81 25.17
N ARG A 34 -27.65 7.97 24.27
CA ARG A 34 -28.07 6.61 24.63
C ARG A 34 -27.03 5.55 24.34
N TRP A 35 -26.01 5.87 23.54
CA TRP A 35 -25.03 4.92 23.00
C TRP A 35 -25.68 3.70 22.35
N LYS A 36 -26.79 3.94 21.63
CA LYS A 36 -27.56 2.91 20.94
C LYS A 36 -27.71 3.26 19.46
N PRO A 37 -27.85 2.25 18.58
CA PRO A 37 -28.15 2.49 17.17
C PRO A 37 -29.48 3.26 17.06
N PHE A 38 -29.47 4.37 16.36
CA PHE A 38 -30.65 5.14 16.01
C PHE A 38 -31.22 4.58 14.71
N GLN A 39 -32.47 4.14 14.74
CA GLN A 39 -33.14 3.59 13.56
C GLN A 39 -33.97 4.69 12.90
N PRO A 40 -33.52 5.25 11.75
CA PRO A 40 -34.26 6.29 11.08
C PRO A 40 -35.57 5.72 10.52
N ARG A 41 -36.61 6.57 10.44
CA ARG A 41 -37.89 6.21 9.81
C ARG A 41 -37.72 5.85 8.33
N HIS A 42 -36.79 6.53 7.65
CA HIS A 42 -36.40 6.26 6.27
C HIS A 42 -35.03 5.60 6.29
N ARG A 43 -34.93 4.40 5.71
CA ARG A 43 -33.75 3.53 5.81
C ARG A 43 -32.45 4.23 5.38
N ASP A 44 -32.52 5.04 4.33
CA ASP A 44 -31.33 5.63 3.70
C ASP A 44 -31.27 7.16 3.87
N TYR A 45 -32.07 7.73 4.78
CA TYR A 45 -32.12 9.19 4.96
C TYR A 45 -32.29 9.61 6.41
N LEU A 46 -31.43 10.54 6.84
CA LEU A 46 -31.56 11.25 8.11
C LEU A 46 -32.17 12.62 7.90
N SER A 47 -33.25 12.89 8.63
CA SER A 47 -33.89 14.21 8.61
C SER A 47 -32.97 15.29 9.19
N PRO A 48 -33.18 16.57 8.83
CA PRO A 48 -32.37 17.67 9.35
C PRO A 48 -32.39 17.75 10.88
N VAL A 49 -33.56 17.48 11.48
CA VAL A 49 -33.72 17.42 12.94
C VAL A 49 -32.89 16.29 13.54
N ALA A 50 -32.91 15.10 12.93
CA ALA A 50 -32.09 13.99 13.39
C ALA A 50 -30.60 14.31 13.27
N VAL A 51 -30.17 14.94 12.16
CA VAL A 51 -28.79 15.41 11.98
C VAL A 51 -28.40 16.35 13.11
N GLN A 52 -29.21 17.37 13.41
CA GLN A 52 -28.95 18.34 14.47
C GLN A 52 -28.88 17.69 15.86
N VAL A 53 -29.79 16.77 16.18
CA VAL A 53 -29.81 16.07 17.47
C VAL A 53 -28.60 15.15 17.63
N LEU A 54 -28.27 14.39 16.59
CA LEU A 54 -27.16 13.43 16.62
C LEU A 54 -25.79 14.11 16.60
N SER A 55 -25.67 15.32 16.03
CA SER A 55 -24.43 16.09 15.99
C SER A 55 -24.29 17.12 17.12
N TYR A 56 -25.33 17.31 17.95
CA TYR A 56 -25.44 18.44 18.89
C TYR A 56 -24.22 18.62 19.80
N ASP A 57 -23.72 17.53 20.40
CA ASP A 57 -22.64 17.59 21.40
C ASP A 57 -21.24 17.59 20.76
N GLN A 58 -21.04 16.81 19.70
CA GLN A 58 -19.71 16.49 19.17
C GLN A 58 -19.42 17.13 17.81
N GLY A 59 -20.38 17.85 17.24
CA GLY A 59 -20.27 18.40 15.88
C GLY A 59 -20.17 17.35 14.77
N CYS A 60 -20.31 16.06 15.10
CA CYS A 60 -20.21 14.96 14.16
C CYS A 60 -21.21 13.85 14.50
N ILE A 61 -21.61 13.08 13.49
CA ILE A 61 -22.50 11.93 13.67
C ILE A 61 -21.64 10.67 13.63
N LYS A 62 -21.75 9.85 14.67
CA LYS A 62 -21.08 8.54 14.72
C LYS A 62 -21.94 7.51 14.02
N PHE A 63 -21.31 6.66 13.22
CA PHE A 63 -21.95 5.58 12.50
C PHE A 63 -21.35 4.24 12.88
N ILE A 64 -22.19 3.21 12.83
CA ILE A 64 -21.80 1.81 12.98
C ILE A 64 -22.35 0.99 11.83
N GLU A 65 -21.72 -0.14 11.56
CA GLU A 65 -22.19 -1.13 10.60
C GLU A 65 -22.60 -2.39 11.38
N PRO A 66 -23.90 -2.55 11.70
CA PRO A 66 -24.35 -3.63 12.59
C PRO A 66 -24.29 -5.01 11.93
N THR A 67 -24.49 -5.07 10.62
CA THR A 67 -24.55 -6.32 9.85
C THR A 67 -23.63 -6.21 8.66
N VAL A 68 -22.65 -7.11 8.60
CA VAL A 68 -21.72 -7.24 7.47
C VAL A 68 -21.92 -8.63 6.90
N SER A 69 -22.11 -8.76 5.58
CA SER A 69 -22.14 -10.08 4.96
C SER A 69 -20.76 -10.74 5.08
N HIS A 70 -20.74 -12.07 5.17
CA HIS A 70 -19.49 -12.83 5.26
C HIS A 70 -18.56 -12.55 4.06
N GLN A 71 -19.14 -12.32 2.88
CA GLN A 71 -18.39 -11.98 1.67
C GLN A 71 -17.71 -10.60 1.79
N THR A 72 -18.42 -9.57 2.26
CA THR A 72 -17.84 -8.24 2.49
C THR A 72 -16.73 -8.28 3.53
N LEU A 73 -16.90 -9.07 4.60
CA LEU A 73 -15.87 -9.23 5.63
C LEU A 73 -14.60 -9.87 5.06
N MET A 74 -14.73 -10.94 4.27
CA MET A 74 -13.60 -11.59 3.59
C MET A 74 -12.90 -10.64 2.62
N GLN A 75 -13.65 -9.85 1.85
CA GLN A 75 -13.07 -8.86 0.94
C GLN A 75 -12.26 -7.79 1.68
N ARG A 76 -12.74 -7.30 2.83
CA ARG A 76 -12.03 -6.32 3.65
C ARG A 76 -10.75 -6.89 4.26
N GLN A 77 -10.83 -8.09 4.85
CA GLN A 77 -9.64 -8.78 5.36
C GLN A 77 -8.60 -9.01 4.26
N THR A 78 -9.04 -9.45 3.08
CA THR A 78 -8.16 -9.64 1.93
C THR A 78 -7.50 -8.31 1.52
N ARG A 79 -8.26 -7.22 1.47
CA ARG A 79 -7.72 -5.88 1.18
C ARG A 79 -6.69 -5.44 2.21
N GLU A 80 -6.95 -5.65 3.51
CA GLU A 80 -6.00 -5.33 4.58
C GLU A 80 -4.70 -6.13 4.45
N VAL A 81 -4.80 -7.42 4.15
CA VAL A 81 -3.64 -8.29 3.89
C VAL A 81 -2.86 -7.80 2.67
N ILE A 82 -3.55 -7.45 1.58
CA ILE A 82 -2.91 -6.93 0.36
C ILE A 82 -2.20 -5.60 0.64
N LEU A 83 -2.86 -4.67 1.33
CA LEU A 83 -2.26 -3.37 1.69
C LEU A 83 -1.06 -3.56 2.63
N GLY A 84 -1.17 -4.47 3.59
CA GLY A 84 -0.08 -4.86 4.48
C GLY A 84 1.10 -5.43 3.68
N PHE A 85 0.85 -6.36 2.77
CA PHE A 85 1.87 -6.96 1.91
C PHE A 85 2.52 -5.93 0.98
N ALA A 86 1.74 -5.05 0.36
CA ALA A 86 2.26 -3.97 -0.47
C ALA A 86 3.16 -3.02 0.33
N SER A 87 2.77 -2.67 1.56
CA SER A 87 3.60 -1.85 2.45
C SER A 87 4.92 -2.54 2.82
N LEU A 88 4.89 -3.86 3.01
CA LEU A 88 6.08 -4.65 3.30
C LEU A 88 7.02 -4.74 2.09
N ILE A 89 6.48 -4.97 0.88
CA ILE A 89 7.25 -4.92 -0.36
C ILE A 89 7.91 -3.55 -0.51
N GLN A 90 7.17 -2.46 -0.31
CA GLN A 90 7.70 -1.11 -0.42
C GLN A 90 8.88 -0.88 0.54
N LEU A 91 8.76 -1.35 1.78
CA LEU A 91 9.84 -1.27 2.76
C LEU A 91 11.07 -2.07 2.31
N VAL A 92 10.88 -3.29 1.82
CA VAL A 92 11.97 -4.14 1.32
C VAL A 92 12.66 -3.47 0.13
N CYS A 93 11.90 -2.97 -0.85
CA CYS A 93 12.45 -2.27 -2.02
C CYS A 93 13.26 -1.04 -1.60
N PHE A 94 12.75 -0.26 -0.64
CA PHE A 94 13.47 0.89 -0.11
C PHE A 94 14.80 0.48 0.54
N ARG A 95 14.81 -0.59 1.35
CA ARG A 95 16.02 -1.11 1.99
C ARG A 95 17.04 -1.68 1.01
N VAL A 96 16.59 -2.44 0.01
CA VAL A 96 17.46 -2.95 -1.06
C VAL A 96 18.06 -1.79 -1.84
N PHE A 97 17.26 -0.77 -2.15
CA PHE A 97 17.76 0.44 -2.80
C PHE A 97 18.85 1.11 -1.96
N GLU A 98 18.61 1.34 -0.65
CA GLU A 98 19.63 1.88 0.26
C GLU A 98 20.90 1.03 0.30
N MET A 99 20.80 -0.30 0.38
CA MET A 99 21.97 -1.19 0.39
C MET A 99 22.77 -1.09 -0.92
N VAL A 100 22.10 -1.07 -2.07
CA VAL A 100 22.75 -0.88 -3.37
C VAL A 100 23.43 0.50 -3.45
N CYS A 101 22.81 1.53 -2.88
CA CYS A 101 23.45 2.85 -2.75
C CYS A 101 24.79 2.77 -2.03
N GLU A 102 24.80 2.11 -0.87
CA GLU A 102 25.96 2.01 0.01
C GLU A 102 27.09 1.20 -0.65
N CYS A 103 26.76 0.07 -1.29
CA CYS A 103 27.74 -0.72 -2.04
C CYS A 103 28.35 0.09 -3.20
N LEU A 104 27.52 0.80 -3.97
CA LEU A 104 28.00 1.64 -5.07
C LEU A 104 28.90 2.80 -4.58
N GLU A 105 28.58 3.41 -3.44
CA GLU A 105 29.43 4.47 -2.86
C GLU A 105 30.77 3.92 -2.34
N ALA A 106 30.81 2.67 -1.85
CA ALA A 106 32.03 2.01 -1.42
C ALA A 106 32.92 1.55 -2.58
N ASP A 107 32.34 0.98 -3.64
CA ASP A 107 33.08 0.30 -4.71
C ASP A 107 33.36 1.19 -5.93
N THR A 108 32.69 2.35 -6.09
CA THR A 108 32.86 3.22 -7.27
C THR A 108 33.43 4.60 -6.93
N PRO A 109 34.34 5.16 -7.77
CA PRO A 109 34.95 6.47 -7.52
C PRO A 109 34.04 7.67 -7.86
N PHE A 110 32.72 7.49 -8.00
CA PHE A 110 31.78 8.52 -8.46
C PHE A 110 30.71 8.97 -7.45
N PRO A 111 31.08 9.39 -6.22
CA PRO A 111 30.11 9.75 -5.17
C PRO A 111 29.28 11.01 -5.50
N ARG A 112 29.73 11.87 -6.44
CA ARG A 112 29.07 13.15 -6.75
C ARG A 112 27.80 13.01 -7.59
N LEU A 113 27.80 12.10 -8.57
CA LEU A 113 26.61 11.79 -9.39
C LEU A 113 25.54 11.12 -8.52
N TYR A 114 25.98 10.24 -7.62
CA TYR A 114 25.10 9.49 -6.74
C TYR A 114 24.33 10.38 -5.75
N ARG A 115 25.02 11.33 -5.11
CA ARG A 115 24.37 12.29 -4.20
C ARG A 115 23.31 13.16 -4.88
N ARG A 116 23.41 13.39 -6.20
CA ARG A 116 22.36 14.10 -6.95
C ARG A 116 21.12 13.22 -7.14
N LEU A 117 21.29 11.96 -7.52
CA LEU A 117 20.18 11.01 -7.68
C LEU A 117 19.45 10.77 -6.34
N ARG A 118 20.18 10.59 -5.23
CA ARG A 118 19.59 10.42 -3.89
C ARG A 118 18.72 11.60 -3.46
N ARG A 119 19.07 12.84 -3.87
CA ARG A 119 18.27 14.04 -3.59
C ARG A 119 17.03 14.17 -4.46
N GLN A 120 17.01 13.51 -5.62
CA GLN A 120 15.88 13.54 -6.55
C GLN A 120 14.84 12.46 -6.26
N VAL A 121 15.08 11.53 -5.33
CA VAL A 121 14.06 10.56 -4.93
C VAL A 121 12.91 11.34 -4.29
N PRO A 122 11.74 11.46 -4.96
CA PRO A 122 10.62 12.18 -4.40
C PRO A 122 10.16 11.45 -3.13
N ARG A 123 9.67 12.19 -2.13
CA ARG A 123 8.82 11.61 -1.10
C ARG A 123 7.55 11.11 -1.82
N ILE A 124 7.54 9.84 -2.22
CA ILE A 124 6.48 9.25 -3.02
C ILE A 124 5.18 9.32 -2.20
N SER A 125 4.24 10.17 -2.66
CA SER A 125 2.89 10.20 -2.11
C SER A 125 2.14 8.93 -2.52
N LEU A 126 1.38 8.38 -1.58
CA LEU A 126 0.79 7.04 -1.54
C LEU A 126 -0.41 6.82 -2.50
N ALA A 127 -0.34 7.31 -3.73
CA ALA A 127 -1.38 7.14 -4.74
C ALA A 127 -0.86 6.31 -5.91
N TRP A 128 -0.50 5.06 -5.63
CA TRP A 128 0.03 4.17 -6.66
C TRP A 128 -1.11 3.67 -7.55
N LYS A 129 -0.97 3.85 -8.86
CA LYS A 129 -1.88 3.22 -9.83
C LYS A 129 -1.52 1.73 -9.94
N TRP A 130 -2.50 0.87 -10.20
CA TRP A 130 -2.27 -0.57 -10.39
C TRP A 130 -1.19 -0.88 -11.44
N GLU A 131 -1.05 -0.04 -12.46
CA GLU A 131 0.02 -0.13 -13.47
C GLU A 131 1.42 0.03 -12.87
N GLU A 132 1.59 0.90 -11.87
CA GLU A 132 2.88 1.15 -11.22
C GLU A 132 3.30 -0.03 -10.33
N ILE A 133 2.33 -0.68 -9.68
CA ILE A 133 2.56 -1.91 -8.91
C ILE A 133 3.03 -3.03 -9.85
N LEU A 134 2.36 -3.20 -10.99
CA LEU A 134 2.70 -4.23 -11.98
C LEU A 134 4.10 -4.01 -12.56
N ASN A 135 4.44 -2.76 -12.88
CA ASN A 135 5.79 -2.39 -13.34
C ASN A 135 6.86 -2.68 -12.28
N LEU A 136 6.57 -2.46 -11.01
CA LEU A 136 7.52 -2.71 -9.93
C LEU A 136 7.77 -4.21 -9.72
N VAL A 137 6.74 -5.05 -9.85
CA VAL A 137 6.89 -6.51 -9.85
C VAL A 137 7.72 -6.99 -11.03
N ILE A 138 7.46 -6.49 -12.23
CA ILE A 138 8.24 -6.82 -13.44
C ILE A 138 9.71 -6.42 -13.24
N LEU A 139 9.98 -5.23 -12.71
CA LEU A 139 11.33 -4.76 -12.40
C LEU A 139 12.02 -5.67 -11.37
N GLY A 140 11.31 -6.09 -10.32
CA GLY A 140 11.82 -7.03 -9.33
C GLY A 140 12.22 -8.38 -9.93
N ILE A 141 11.42 -8.90 -10.86
CA ILE A 141 11.73 -10.14 -11.60
C ILE A 141 13.00 -9.94 -12.44
N TRP A 142 13.12 -8.82 -13.16
CA TRP A 142 14.33 -8.52 -13.94
C TRP A 142 15.58 -8.41 -13.08
N ILE A 143 15.48 -7.77 -11.92
CA ILE A 143 16.60 -7.68 -10.97
C ILE A 143 16.97 -9.07 -10.45
N ALA A 144 15.99 -9.90 -10.08
CA ALA A 144 16.25 -11.28 -9.63
C ALA A 144 16.90 -12.13 -10.73
N LEU A 145 16.45 -12.01 -11.98
CA LEU A 145 17.05 -12.68 -13.13
C LEU A 145 18.46 -12.16 -13.41
N ALA A 146 18.70 -10.86 -13.33
CA ALA A 146 20.02 -10.28 -13.48
C ALA A 146 20.96 -10.79 -12.38
N VAL A 147 20.56 -10.73 -11.11
CA VAL A 147 21.33 -11.26 -9.98
C VAL A 147 21.56 -12.76 -10.13
N GLY A 148 20.56 -13.54 -10.53
CA GLY A 148 20.71 -14.98 -10.82
C GLY A 148 21.66 -15.24 -11.98
N SER A 149 21.65 -14.40 -13.01
CA SER A 149 22.59 -14.52 -14.14
C SER A 149 24.00 -14.18 -13.71
N PHE A 150 24.22 -13.15 -12.88
CA PHE A 150 25.53 -12.80 -12.36
C PHE A 150 26.02 -13.83 -11.34
N THR A 151 25.20 -14.25 -10.39
CA THR A 151 25.59 -15.27 -9.38
C THR A 151 25.77 -16.65 -10.00
N GLY A 152 24.95 -17.01 -11.00
CA GLY A 152 25.11 -18.22 -11.81
C GLY A 152 26.32 -18.18 -12.75
N TYR A 153 26.67 -17.02 -13.32
CA TYR A 153 27.92 -16.84 -14.07
C TYR A 153 29.16 -16.71 -13.17
N ILE A 154 28.99 -16.40 -11.89
CA ILE A 154 30.07 -16.36 -10.88
C ILE A 154 30.26 -17.74 -10.24
N GLN A 155 29.92 -18.84 -10.92
CA GLN A 155 30.86 -19.96 -10.89
C GLN A 155 32.07 -19.54 -11.73
N MET A 156 33.09 -19.01 -11.07
CA MET A 156 34.43 -18.64 -11.57
C MET A 156 35.21 -19.81 -12.22
N ALA A 157 34.53 -20.81 -12.77
CA ALA A 157 35.10 -21.92 -13.51
C ALA A 157 35.98 -21.51 -14.70
N PRO A 158 35.73 -20.42 -15.48
CA PRO A 158 36.65 -20.08 -16.57
C PRO A 158 37.97 -19.48 -16.07
N ARG A 159 37.96 -18.77 -14.93
CA ARG A 159 39.18 -18.16 -14.35
C ARG A 159 40.02 -19.19 -13.61
N GLU A 160 39.38 -20.12 -12.90
CA GLU A 160 40.08 -21.26 -12.30
C GLU A 160 40.59 -22.26 -13.34
N ARG A 161 39.82 -22.53 -14.42
CA ARG A 161 40.33 -23.31 -15.57
C ARG A 161 41.51 -22.64 -16.25
N ALA A 162 41.47 -21.32 -16.48
CA ALA A 162 42.59 -20.61 -17.07
C ALA A 162 43.84 -20.61 -16.17
N ARG A 163 43.67 -20.46 -14.85
CA ARG A 163 44.79 -20.56 -13.88
C ARG A 163 45.34 -21.98 -13.75
N ASN A 164 44.49 -22.99 -13.75
CA ASN A 164 44.94 -24.39 -13.72
C ASN A 164 45.64 -24.76 -15.02
N TRP A 165 45.11 -24.34 -16.18
CA TRP A 165 45.75 -24.54 -17.48
C TRP A 165 47.16 -23.93 -17.55
N ALA A 166 47.33 -22.69 -17.06
CA ALA A 166 48.63 -22.04 -16.99
C ALA A 166 49.63 -22.74 -16.05
N ARG A 167 49.15 -23.53 -15.07
CA ARG A 167 50.01 -24.26 -14.12
C ARG A 167 50.31 -25.69 -14.54
N THR A 168 49.37 -26.41 -15.13
CA THR A 168 49.53 -27.83 -15.44
C THR A 168 49.83 -28.11 -16.91
N GLY A 169 49.58 -27.17 -17.82
CA GLY A 169 49.93 -27.29 -19.24
C GLY A 169 49.24 -28.44 -19.99
N SER A 170 48.34 -29.18 -19.36
CA SER A 170 47.66 -30.33 -19.95
C SER A 170 46.14 -30.20 -19.86
N PHE A 171 45.48 -30.59 -20.95
CA PHE A 171 44.05 -30.81 -21.03
C PHE A 171 43.78 -32.27 -20.65
N SER A 172 43.15 -32.51 -19.50
CA SER A 172 42.41 -33.76 -19.28
C SER A 172 40.93 -33.45 -19.52
N LEU A 173 40.35 -34.11 -20.53
CA LEU A 173 38.91 -34.11 -20.80
C LEU A 173 38.13 -34.80 -19.67
#